data_AF-A0A1J0WKW3-F1
#
_entry.id   AF-A0A1J0WKW3-F1
#
_cell.length_a   1.000
_cell.length_b   1.000
_cell.length_c   1.000
_cell.angle_alpha   90.00
_cell.angle_beta   90.00
_cell.angle_gamma   90.00
#
_symmetry.space_group_name_H-M   'P 1'
#
loop_
_entity.id
_entity.type
_entity.pdbx_description
1 polymer ?
#
loop_
_entity_poly.entity_id
_entity_poly.type
_entity_poly.pdbx_seq_one_letter_code
_entity_poly.pdbx_strand_id
1 'polypeptide(L)'
;MLRLLYFSTAQPNLDPAEIDSIVETSRTRNAERDITGALTYNGRNFCQLLEGEEIAVRDLVAAIQSDPRHSGFKIIDEKRIDARAFRDWSMKRVENLDFSSVINAMNV
;
A
#
# COMPACT_ATOMS: atom_id res chain seq x y z
N MET A 1 -9.02 -4.34 -13.73
CA MET A 1 -8.66 -4.03 -12.32
C MET A 1 -7.56 -2.98 -12.32
N LEU A 2 -7.35 -2.29 -11.20
CA LEU A 2 -6.29 -1.29 -11.05
C LEU A 2 -5.18 -1.84 -10.13
N ARG A 3 -3.92 -1.60 -10.51
CA ARG A 3 -2.75 -1.69 -9.62
C ARG A 3 -2.20 -0.29 -9.41
N LEU A 4 -1.97 0.08 -8.16
CA LEU A 4 -1.40 1.38 -7.80
C LEU A 4 -0.29 1.19 -6.77
N LEU A 5 0.89 1.72 -7.07
CA LEU A 5 2.01 1.81 -6.14
C LEU A 5 2.14 3.26 -5.69
N TYR A 6 2.15 3.50 -4.39
CA TYR A 6 2.44 4.82 -3.85
C TYR A 6 3.54 4.78 -2.79
N PHE A 7 4.09 5.97 -2.54
CA PHE A 7 5.05 6.25 -1.50
C PHE A 7 4.59 7.45 -0.66
N SER A 8 4.82 7.42 0.65
CA SER A 8 4.63 8.57 1.54
C SER A 8 5.59 8.56 2.72
N THR A 9 5.72 9.68 3.41
CA THR A 9 6.58 9.84 4.58
C THR A 9 5.73 9.86 5.85
N ALA A 10 6.01 8.96 6.79
CA ALA A 10 5.37 8.97 8.10
C ALA A 10 5.69 10.26 8.86
N GLN A 11 4.77 10.70 9.72
CA GLN A 11 5.05 11.82 10.60
C GLN A 11 6.17 11.48 11.60
N PRO A 12 7.02 12.45 12.00
CA PRO A 12 8.19 12.19 12.84
C PRO A 12 7.91 11.57 14.22
N ASN A 13 6.69 11.75 14.74
CA ASN A 13 6.30 11.33 16.08
C ASN A 13 5.31 10.16 16.08
N LEU A 14 5.19 9.43 14.95
CA LEU A 14 4.28 8.30 14.86
C LEU A 14 4.86 7.13 15.68
N ASP A 15 4.10 6.64 16.66
CA ASP A 15 4.55 5.56 17.55
C ASP A 15 4.70 4.25 16.75
N PRO A 16 5.78 3.47 16.92
CA PRO A 16 5.87 2.12 16.35
C PRO A 16 4.62 1.25 16.56
N ALA A 17 3.94 1.35 17.71
CA ALA A 17 2.69 0.64 17.95
C ALA A 17 1.54 1.12 17.06
N GLU A 18 1.52 2.41 16.68
CA GLU A 18 0.55 2.95 15.72
C GLU A 18 0.83 2.42 14.30
N ILE A 19 2.09 2.18 13.94
CA ILE A 19 2.46 1.57 12.65
C ILE A 19 1.88 0.15 12.55
N ASP A 20 2.06 -0.66 13.60
CA ASP A 20 1.55 -2.03 13.61
C ASP A 20 0.01 -2.04 13.54
N SER A 21 -0.63 -1.11 14.23
CA SER A 21 -2.08 -0.90 14.16
C SER A 21 -2.55 -0.47 12.76
N ILE A 22 -1.79 0.38 12.06
CA ILE A 22 -2.06 0.75 10.66
C ILE A 22 -2.02 -0.49 9.78
N VAL A 23 -0.96 -1.31 9.89
CA VAL A 23 -0.83 -2.52 9.07
C VAL A 23 -2.01 -3.46 9.29
N GLU A 24 -2.40 -3.70 10.54
CA GLU A 24 -3.50 -4.61 10.86
C GLU A 24 -4.87 -4.06 10.45
N THR A 25 -5.08 -2.76 10.64
CA THR A 25 -6.30 -2.07 10.17
C THR A 25 -6.38 -2.11 8.64
N SER A 26 -5.27 -1.86 7.94
CA SER A 26 -5.19 -1.96 6.48
C SER A 26 -5.46 -3.38 6.00
N ARG A 27 -4.93 -4.42 6.66
CA ARG A 27 -5.23 -5.82 6.33
C ARG A 27 -6.72 -6.10 6.38
N THR A 28 -7.38 -5.73 7.48
CA THR A 28 -8.81 -5.98 7.68
C THR A 28 -9.65 -5.21 6.67
N ARG A 29 -9.43 -3.90 6.56
CA ARG A 29 -10.20 -3.02 5.67
C ARG A 29 -10.01 -3.32 4.19
N ASN A 30 -8.83 -3.79 3.79
CA ASN A 30 -8.56 -4.17 2.42
C ASN A 30 -9.23 -5.50 2.08
N ALA A 31 -9.20 -6.47 3.00
CA ALA A 31 -9.90 -7.73 2.83
C ALA A 31 -11.41 -7.53 2.61
N GLU A 32 -12.04 -6.64 3.39
CA GLU A 32 -13.47 -6.29 3.24
C GLU A 32 -13.82 -5.68 1.87
N ARG A 33 -12.86 -5.03 1.21
CA ARG A 33 -13.03 -4.35 -0.09
C ARG A 33 -12.53 -5.18 -1.27
N ASP A 34 -12.16 -6.44 -1.03
CA ASP A 34 -11.47 -7.28 -2.01
C ASP A 34 -10.25 -6.59 -2.64
N ILE A 35 -9.48 -5.89 -1.81
CA ILE A 35 -8.22 -5.25 -2.17
C ILE A 35 -7.07 -6.11 -1.64
N THR A 36 -6.08 -6.36 -2.49
CA THR A 36 -4.87 -7.14 -2.19
C THR A 36 -3.63 -6.30 -2.36
N GLY A 37 -2.50 -6.75 -1.82
CA GLY A 37 -1.23 -6.07 -2.05
C GLY A 37 -0.18 -6.25 -0.97
N ALA A 38 0.73 -5.28 -0.90
CA ALA A 38 1.86 -5.29 0.02
C ALA A 38 2.10 -3.89 0.59
N LEU A 39 2.53 -3.83 1.85
CA LEU A 39 2.88 -2.62 2.57
C LEU A 39 4.26 -2.82 3.20
N THR A 40 5.12 -1.82 3.07
CA THR A 40 6.38 -1.75 3.79
C THR A 40 6.54 -0.40 4.46
N TYR A 41 7.28 -0.43 5.55
CA TYR A 41 7.68 0.72 6.33
C TYR A 41 9.13 0.53 6.76
N ASN A 42 9.95 1.54 6.52
CA ASN A 42 11.40 1.48 6.82
C ASN A 42 11.81 2.36 8.02
N GLY A 43 10.87 2.73 8.89
CA GLY A 43 11.12 3.67 10.00
C GLY A 43 10.91 5.14 9.62
N ARG A 44 10.72 5.46 8.33
CA ARG A 44 10.45 6.82 7.87
C ARG A 44 9.40 6.91 6.80
N ASN A 45 9.40 5.97 5.86
CA ASN A 45 8.54 6.04 4.68
C ASN A 45 7.66 4.80 4.58
N PHE A 46 6.44 5.02 4.12
CA PHE A 46 5.53 3.99 3.66
C PHE A 46 5.68 3.79 2.16
N CYS A 47 5.64 2.53 1.74
CA CYS A 47 5.48 2.16 0.35
C CYS A 47 4.45 1.05 0.27
N GLN A 48 3.43 1.24 -0.55
CA GLN A 48 2.29 0.34 -0.58
C GLN A 48 1.81 0.13 -2.00
N LEU A 49 1.65 -1.14 -2.35
CA LEU A 49 1.07 -1.60 -3.60
C LEU A 49 -0.35 -2.09 -3.31
N LEU A 50 -1.31 -1.61 -4.09
CA LEU A 50 -2.72 -1.92 -4.00
C LEU A 50 -3.22 -2.51 -5.32
N GLU A 51 -3.97 -3.60 -5.25
CA GLU A 51 -4.63 -4.23 -6.41
C GLU A 51 -6.10 -4.51 -6.10
N GLY A 52 -6.99 -4.16 -7.03
CA GLY A 52 -8.42 -4.41 -6.87
C GLY A 52 -9.28 -3.83 -7.99
N GLU A 53 -10.57 -3.73 -7.74
CA GLU A 53 -11.49 -2.99 -8.60
C GLU A 53 -11.09 -1.50 -8.63
N GLU A 54 -11.25 -0.83 -9.79
CA GLU A 54 -10.70 0.51 -10.01
C GLU A 54 -11.29 1.55 -9.05
N ILE A 55 -12.61 1.54 -8.85
CA ILE A 55 -13.31 2.45 -7.94
C ILE A 55 -12.87 2.17 -6.49
N ALA A 56 -12.87 0.90 -6.08
CA ALA A 56 -12.48 0.50 -4.73
C ALA A 56 -11.04 0.93 -4.37
N VAL A 57 -10.09 0.77 -5.31
CA VAL A 57 -8.70 1.21 -5.10
C VAL A 57 -8.61 2.74 -5.05
N ARG A 58 -9.30 3.46 -5.93
CA ARG A 58 -9.28 4.94 -5.93
C ARG A 58 -9.88 5.52 -4.65
N ASP A 59 -10.99 4.97 -4.16
CA ASP A 59 -11.63 5.39 -2.91
C ASP A 59 -10.70 5.18 -1.71
N LEU A 60 -10.05 4.02 -1.64
CA LEU A 60 -9.07 3.73 -0.60
C LEU A 60 -7.87 4.70 -0.67
N VAL A 61 -7.36 4.96 -1.87
CA VAL A 61 -6.23 5.89 -2.08
C VAL A 61 -6.60 7.31 -1.67
N ALA A 62 -7.81 7.79 -1.97
CA ALA A 62 -8.27 9.11 -1.54
C ALA A 62 -8.33 9.22 0.00
N ALA A 63 -8.82 8.17 0.67
CA ALA A 63 -8.83 8.10 2.13
C ALA A 63 -7.41 8.08 2.72
N ILE A 64 -6.50 7.30 2.13
CA ILE A 64 -5.09 7.24 2.54
C ILE A 64 -4.43 8.61 2.33
N GLN A 65 -4.61 9.25 1.18
CA GLN A 65 -3.97 10.52 0.86
C GLN A 65 -4.35 11.64 1.85
N SER A 66 -5.55 11.58 2.43
CA SER A 66 -6.05 12.55 3.41
C SER A 66 -5.67 12.21 4.86
N ASP A 67 -4.98 11.09 5.09
CA ASP A 67 -4.64 10.63 6.43
C ASP A 67 -3.49 11.48 7.04
N PRO A 68 -3.71 12.14 8.20
CA PRO A 68 -2.74 13.08 8.77
C PRO A 68 -1.47 12.41 9.31
N ARG A 69 -1.44 11.07 9.42
CA ARG A 69 -0.32 10.30 9.97
C ARG A 69 0.87 10.20 9.01
N HIS A 70 0.71 10.62 7.75
CA HIS A 70 1.80 10.72 6.78
C HIS A 70 1.65 11.97 5.91
N SER A 71 2.69 12.26 5.13
CA SER A 71 2.75 13.40 4.22
C SER A 71 3.56 13.04 2.98
N GLY A 72 3.57 13.93 1.98
CA GLY A 72 4.37 13.72 0.76
C GLY A 72 3.91 12.51 -0.06
N PHE A 73 2.61 12.20 -0.03
CA PHE A 73 2.01 11.14 -0.81
C PHE A 73 2.29 11.33 -2.31
N LYS A 74 2.85 10.30 -2.95
CA LYS A 74 3.14 10.26 -4.39
C LYS A 74 2.79 8.90 -4.95
N ILE A 75 2.04 8.89 -6.05
CA ILE A 75 1.85 7.71 -6.87
C ILE A 75 3.14 7.51 -7.68
N ILE A 76 3.73 6.34 -7.57
CA ILE A 76 4.96 5.95 -8.27
C ILE A 76 4.62 5.22 -9.57
N ASP A 77 3.57 4.40 -9.55
CA ASP A 77 3.06 3.71 -10.72
C ASP A 77 1.55 3.48 -10.60
N GLU A 78 0.87 3.55 -11.72
CA GLU A 78 -0.55 3.23 -11.83
C GLU A 78 -0.78 2.53 -13.17
N LYS A 79 -1.35 1.32 -13.13
CA LYS A 79 -1.67 0.58 -14.35
C LYS A 79 -2.92 -0.26 -14.21
N ARG A 80 -3.59 -0.46 -15.35
CA ARG A 80 -4.64 -1.48 -15.46
C ARG A 80 -4.00 -2.86 -15.54
N ILE A 81 -4.57 -3.79 -14.79
CA ILE A 81 -4.14 -5.19 -14.74
C ILE A 81 -5.30 -6.12 -15.05
N ASP A 82 -5.00 -7.22 -15.72
CA ASP A 82 -5.93 -8.32 -16.00
C ASP A 82 -5.89 -9.39 -14.91
N ALA A 83 -4.80 -9.42 -14.13
CA ALA A 83 -4.57 -10.37 -13.05
C ALA A 83 -3.85 -9.70 -11.87
N ARG A 84 -4.30 -10.01 -10.64
CA ARG A 84 -3.59 -9.63 -9.40
C ARG A 84 -2.28 -10.43 -9.30
N ALA A 85 -1.20 -9.75 -8.91
CA ALA A 85 0.08 -10.38 -8.60
C ALA A 85 0.10 -10.98 -7.19
N PHE A 86 -0.70 -10.44 -6.27
CA PHE A 86 -0.73 -10.83 -4.86
C PHE A 86 -2.07 -11.46 -4.46
N ARG A 87 -2.61 -12.37 -5.29
CA ARG A 87 -3.93 -12.99 -5.10
C ARG A 87 -4.16 -13.58 -3.71
N ASP A 88 -3.12 -14.09 -3.07
CA ASP A 88 -3.22 -14.75 -1.76
C ASP A 88 -3.03 -13.79 -0.57
N TRP A 89 -2.70 -12.50 -0.80
CA TRP A 89 -2.32 -11.57 0.27
C TRP A 89 -3.24 -10.33 0.29
N SER A 90 -4.15 -10.28 1.26
CA SER A 90 -4.98 -9.09 1.53
C SER A 90 -4.11 -7.86 1.85
N MET A 91 -3.03 -8.07 2.60
CA MET A 91 -1.87 -7.18 2.68
C MET A 91 -0.71 -7.94 3.34
N LYS A 92 0.45 -8.04 2.67
CA LYS A 92 1.67 -8.57 3.29
C LYS A 92 2.54 -7.43 3.80
N ARG A 93 2.91 -7.47 5.08
CA ARG A 93 4.03 -6.66 5.60
C ARG A 93 5.32 -7.25 5.07
N VAL A 94 6.10 -6.45 4.35
CA VAL A 94 7.42 -6.87 3.88
C VAL A 94 8.46 -6.04 4.61
N GLU A 95 9.22 -6.70 5.48
CA GLU A 95 10.37 -6.10 6.14
C GLU A 95 11.52 -5.97 5.14
N ASN A 96 12.22 -4.83 5.16
CA ASN A 96 13.35 -4.56 4.28
C ASN A 96 13.02 -4.74 2.79
N LEU A 97 11.94 -4.11 2.31
CA LEU A 97 11.71 -4.02 0.88
C LEU A 97 12.85 -3.23 0.25
N ASP A 98 13.77 -3.95 -0.39
CA ASP A 98 14.51 -3.40 -1.49
C ASP A 98 13.46 -3.01 -2.55
N PHE A 99 13.30 -1.71 -2.80
CA PHE A 99 12.35 -1.17 -3.78
C PHE A 99 12.49 -1.84 -5.14
N SER A 100 13.70 -2.33 -5.44
CA SER A 100 14.01 -3.17 -6.60
C SER A 100 13.11 -4.39 -6.73
N SER A 101 12.75 -5.05 -5.63
CA SER A 101 11.91 -6.25 -5.65
C SER A 101 10.45 -5.94 -6.02
N VAL A 102 9.92 -4.80 -5.54
CA VAL A 102 8.57 -4.33 -5.91
C VAL A 102 8.55 -3.88 -7.37
N ILE A 103 9.55 -3.09 -7.77
CA ILE A 103 9.69 -2.59 -9.13
C ILE A 103 9.86 -3.75 -10.12
N ASN A 104 10.66 -4.77 -9.77
CA ASN A 104 10.81 -5.97 -10.59
C ASN A 104 9.50 -6.73 -10.72
N ALA A 105 8.74 -6.93 -9.63
CA ALA A 105 7.41 -7.55 -9.69
C ALA A 105 6.38 -6.74 -10.50
N MET A 106 6.66 -5.48 -10.80
CA MET A 106 5.83 -4.63 -11.65
C MET A 106 6.24 -4.63 -13.12
N ASN A 107 7.45 -5.08 -13.45
CA ASN A 107 7.98 -5.17 -14.82
C ASN A 107 7.82 -6.56 -15.46
N VAL A 108 7.20 -7.52 -14.76
CA VAL A 108 6.82 -8.83 -15.31
C VAL A 108 5.36 -8.82 -15.75
#